data_AF-A0A921N2E0-F1
#
_entry.id   AF-A0A921N2E0-F1
#
_cell.length_a   1.000
_cell.length_b   1.000
_cell.length_c   1.000
_cell.angle_alpha   90.00
_cell.angle_beta   90.00
_cell.angle_gamma   90.00
#
_symmetry.space_group_name_H-M   'P 1'
#
loop_
_entity.id
_entity.type
_entity.pdbx_description
1 polymer ?
#
loop_
_entity_poly.entity_id
_entity_poly.type
_entity_poly.pdbx_seq_one_letter_code
_entity_poly.pdbx_strand_id
1 'polypeptide(L)'
;MKKLLLATSLTGVLLLGACGNNESESKESKQEPTQLTFEQEEKIQKEELRNLTKSLVDTVNADDTSKEVTNKLDKAIKQYEDKTKDLKQVDTIISDPVYKSAKTFQTTLSSIRDINEFEENNSDLTETVKISNIDIVYHTIMTLNSINEEYSQVDAGYKNEVLGEELNSDFTNVITEADMDTTELAEAMGILAIEYSEELTDEQLNQLPSKDYRDLLYKYGYTDEPDVSKNEYNSM
;
A
#
# COMPACT_ATOMS: atom_id res chain seq x y z
N MET A 1 12.33 -2.12 -3.57
CA MET A 1 11.82 -1.11 -4.54
C MET A 1 12.45 -1.17 -5.92
N LYS A 2 13.71 -1.61 -6.09
CA LYS A 2 14.27 -1.90 -7.43
C LYS A 2 13.37 -2.80 -8.29
N LYS A 3 12.55 -3.66 -7.66
CA LYS A 3 11.58 -4.54 -8.32
C LYS A 3 10.24 -3.89 -8.66
N LEU A 4 9.79 -2.89 -7.88
CA LEU A 4 8.59 -2.10 -8.20
C LEU A 4 8.86 -1.19 -9.42
N LEU A 5 10.08 -0.63 -9.51
CA LEU A 5 10.57 0.06 -10.70
C LEU A 5 10.75 -0.85 -11.92
N LEU A 6 10.88 -2.17 -11.73
CA LEU A 6 10.94 -3.16 -12.81
C LEU A 6 9.54 -3.61 -13.30
N ALA A 7 8.47 -3.30 -12.56
CA ALA A 7 7.11 -3.69 -12.93
C ALA A 7 6.57 -2.94 -14.16
N THR A 8 7.27 -1.93 -14.68
CA THR A 8 6.98 -1.28 -15.98
C THR A 8 7.44 -2.09 -17.19
N SER A 9 8.02 -3.28 -16.99
CA SER A 9 8.66 -4.05 -18.04
C SER A 9 8.26 -5.53 -18.10
N LEU A 10 6.97 -5.89 -18.05
CA LEU A 10 6.58 -7.24 -18.50
C LEU A 10 5.17 -7.33 -19.08
N THR A 11 5.14 -7.41 -20.40
CA THR A 11 4.06 -8.00 -21.20
C THR A 11 3.97 -9.52 -20.94
N GLY A 12 2.74 -10.05 -20.84
CA GLY A 12 2.45 -11.44 -21.25
C GLY A 12 1.72 -12.34 -20.27
N VAL A 13 0.40 -12.18 -20.20
CA VAL A 13 -0.68 -13.22 -20.21
C VAL A 13 -0.45 -14.51 -19.41
N LEU A 14 -1.31 -14.75 -18.40
CA LEU A 14 -1.79 -16.10 -18.08
C LEU A 14 -3.30 -16.15 -17.84
N LEU A 15 -3.95 -17.00 -18.64
CA LEU A 15 -5.37 -17.32 -18.62
C LEU A 15 -5.80 -18.12 -17.38
N LEU A 16 -7.06 -17.87 -17.00
CA LEU A 16 -7.82 -18.37 -15.87
C LEU A 16 -8.03 -19.90 -15.81
N GLY A 17 -8.17 -20.39 -14.58
CA GLY A 17 -8.95 -21.59 -14.23
C GLY A 17 -9.67 -21.36 -12.88
N ALA A 18 -10.99 -21.39 -12.88
CA ALA A 18 -11.89 -21.03 -11.78
C ALA A 18 -12.35 -22.21 -10.90
N CYS A 19 -13.12 -21.86 -9.84
CA CYS A 19 -14.00 -22.65 -8.96
C CYS A 19 -13.39 -23.17 -7.63
N GLY A 20 -14.04 -23.09 -6.46
CA GLY A 20 -15.40 -22.67 -6.12
C GLY A 20 -15.69 -22.68 -4.59
N ASN A 21 -16.88 -22.18 -4.26
CA ASN A 21 -17.53 -21.98 -2.95
C ASN A 21 -17.40 -23.11 -1.89
N ASN A 22 -17.43 -22.74 -0.60
CA ASN A 22 -18.65 -22.87 0.24
C ASN A 22 -18.47 -22.30 1.66
N GLU A 23 -19.53 -21.63 2.11
CA GLU A 23 -19.79 -21.14 3.46
C GLU A 23 -19.99 -22.27 4.47
N SER A 24 -19.71 -21.98 5.74
CA SER A 24 -20.53 -22.48 6.85
C SER A 24 -20.38 -21.59 8.08
N GLU A 25 -21.47 -20.92 8.44
CA GLU A 25 -21.67 -20.19 9.69
C GLU A 25 -21.56 -21.12 10.92
N SER A 26 -20.94 -20.62 12.00
CA SER A 26 -21.11 -21.20 13.33
C SER A 26 -21.37 -20.13 14.38
N LYS A 27 -22.38 -20.41 15.21
CA LYS A 27 -23.10 -19.53 16.13
C LYS A 27 -22.23 -18.93 17.25
N GLU A 28 -22.43 -17.63 17.47
CA GLU A 28 -21.97 -16.86 18.62
C GLU A 28 -22.52 -17.41 19.95
N SER A 29 -21.62 -17.62 20.91
CA SER A 29 -21.98 -17.57 22.33
C SER A 29 -21.65 -16.18 22.87
N LYS A 30 -22.66 -15.50 23.43
CA LYS A 30 -22.47 -14.22 24.13
C LYS A 30 -21.73 -14.48 25.44
N GLN A 31 -20.42 -14.24 25.41
CA GLN A 31 -19.57 -14.13 26.59
C GLN A 31 -19.56 -12.65 26.99
N GLU A 32 -19.87 -12.34 28.26
CA GLU A 32 -19.75 -10.97 28.77
C GLU A 32 -18.33 -10.45 28.52
N PRO A 33 -18.15 -9.17 28.10
CA PRO A 33 -16.85 -8.66 27.72
C PRO A 33 -15.95 -8.67 28.95
N THR A 34 -15.02 -9.60 28.97
CA THR A 34 -13.96 -9.61 29.97
C THR A 34 -13.10 -8.39 29.66
N GLN A 35 -13.17 -7.38 30.52
CA GLN A 35 -12.42 -6.15 30.32
C GLN A 35 -10.93 -6.49 30.34
N LEU A 36 -10.24 -6.26 29.21
CA LEU A 36 -8.81 -6.51 29.09
C LEU A 36 -8.03 -5.58 30.02
N THR A 37 -6.91 -6.07 30.55
CA THR A 37 -5.94 -5.22 31.24
C THR A 37 -5.09 -4.46 30.22
N PHE A 38 -4.46 -3.37 30.65
CA PHE A 38 -3.51 -2.62 29.80
C PHE A 38 -2.43 -3.53 29.19
N GLU A 39 -1.81 -4.39 29.99
CA GLU A 39 -0.78 -5.34 29.53
C GLU A 39 -1.32 -6.33 28.48
N GLN A 40 -2.60 -6.69 28.56
CA GLN A 40 -3.24 -7.56 27.57
C GLN A 40 -3.52 -6.80 26.27
N GLU A 41 -4.02 -5.57 26.35
CA GLU A 41 -4.25 -4.71 25.18
C GLU A 41 -2.93 -4.41 24.45
N GLU A 42 -1.88 -4.04 25.19
CA GLU A 42 -0.54 -3.78 24.66
C GLU A 42 0.04 -5.02 23.96
N LYS A 43 -0.13 -6.21 24.57
CA LYS A 43 0.32 -7.46 23.97
C LYS A 43 -0.39 -7.76 22.65
N ILE A 44 -1.72 -7.59 22.61
CA ILE A 44 -2.52 -7.78 21.39
C ILE A 44 -2.05 -6.81 20.31
N GLN A 45 -1.92 -5.52 20.65
CA GLN A 45 -1.49 -4.50 19.71
C GLN A 45 -0.10 -4.82 19.12
N LYS A 46 0.89 -5.15 19.96
CA LYS A 46 2.25 -5.49 19.53
C LYS A 46 2.27 -6.73 18.64
N GLU A 47 1.47 -7.75 18.96
CA GLU A 47 1.37 -8.98 18.16
C GLU A 47 0.79 -8.70 16.76
N GLU A 48 -0.34 -8.01 16.71
CA GLU A 48 -1.01 -7.71 15.43
C GLU A 48 -0.20 -6.71 14.59
N LEU A 49 0.48 -5.77 15.23
CA LEU A 49 1.37 -4.84 14.54
C LEU A 49 2.53 -5.56 13.87
N ARG A 50 3.17 -6.52 14.57
CA ARG A 50 4.24 -7.36 13.99
C ARG A 50 3.74 -8.20 12.82
N ASN A 51 2.53 -8.76 12.92
CA ASN A 51 1.91 -9.52 11.83
C ASN A 51 1.67 -8.65 10.59
N LEU A 52 1.20 -7.41 10.80
CA LEU A 52 1.02 -6.42 9.74
C LEU A 52 2.36 -6.05 9.11
N THR A 53 3.37 -5.68 9.91
CA THR A 53 4.70 -5.31 9.43
C THR A 53 5.32 -6.44 8.61
N LYS A 54 5.22 -7.68 9.07
CA LYS A 54 5.74 -8.84 8.33
C LYS A 54 5.05 -9.00 6.98
N SER A 55 3.72 -8.89 6.96
CA SER A 55 2.94 -9.00 5.72
C SER A 55 3.26 -7.88 4.73
N LEU A 56 3.51 -6.66 5.23
CA LEU A 56 4.00 -5.55 4.44
C LEU A 56 5.39 -5.85 3.84
N VAL A 57 6.35 -6.24 4.67
CA VAL A 57 7.72 -6.58 4.23
C VAL A 57 7.71 -7.70 3.18
N ASP A 58 6.95 -8.77 3.42
CA ASP A 58 6.79 -9.88 2.47
C ASP A 58 6.19 -9.40 1.14
N THR A 59 5.24 -8.46 1.20
CA THR A 59 4.60 -7.88 0.01
C THR A 59 5.57 -7.03 -0.81
N VAL A 60 6.36 -6.19 -0.15
CA VAL A 60 7.35 -5.32 -0.83
C VAL A 60 8.48 -6.14 -1.46
N ASN A 61 8.84 -7.27 -0.84
CA ASN A 61 9.90 -8.15 -1.30
C ASN A 61 9.44 -9.18 -2.34
N ALA A 62 8.13 -9.29 -2.60
CA ALA A 62 7.59 -10.19 -3.61
C ALA A 62 8.09 -9.84 -5.02
N ASP A 63 8.25 -10.86 -5.86
CA ASP A 63 8.68 -10.71 -7.26
C ASP A 63 7.50 -10.38 -8.21
N ASP A 64 6.26 -10.40 -7.71
CA ASP A 64 5.07 -10.07 -8.49
C ASP A 64 4.04 -9.27 -7.67
N THR A 65 3.10 -8.66 -8.39
CA THR A 65 1.93 -7.96 -7.82
C THR A 65 0.69 -8.85 -7.86
N SER A 66 0.86 -10.16 -7.77
CA SER A 66 -0.23 -11.12 -7.96
C SER A 66 -1.38 -10.89 -6.98
N LYS A 67 -2.58 -11.37 -7.37
CA LYS A 67 -3.76 -11.36 -6.51
C LYS A 67 -3.51 -12.08 -5.18
N GLU A 68 -2.60 -13.06 -5.14
CA GLU A 68 -2.25 -13.75 -3.90
C GLU A 68 -1.46 -12.85 -2.95
N VAL A 69 -0.44 -12.15 -3.46
CA VAL A 69 0.41 -11.23 -2.69
C VAL A 69 -0.43 -10.08 -2.13
N THR A 70 -1.24 -9.44 -2.97
CA THR A 70 -2.14 -8.35 -2.57
C THR A 70 -3.17 -8.78 -1.51
N ASN A 71 -3.79 -9.95 -1.68
CA ASN A 71 -4.73 -10.50 -0.70
C ASN A 71 -4.11 -10.77 0.67
N LYS A 72 -2.79 -11.06 0.76
CA LYS A 72 -2.12 -11.28 2.04
C LYS A 72 -2.02 -9.98 2.82
N LEU A 73 -1.59 -8.90 2.17
CA LEU A 73 -1.53 -7.57 2.79
C LEU A 73 -2.93 -7.09 3.20
N ASP A 74 -3.93 -7.24 2.33
CA ASP A 74 -5.32 -6.86 2.62
C ASP A 74 -5.87 -7.56 3.86
N LYS A 75 -5.59 -8.86 4.01
CA LYS A 75 -6.00 -9.64 5.17
C LYS A 75 -5.29 -9.17 6.43
N ALA A 76 -3.99 -8.89 6.34
CA ALA A 76 -3.22 -8.42 7.48
C ALA A 76 -3.70 -7.04 7.96
N ILE A 77 -4.01 -6.13 7.04
CA ILE A 77 -4.60 -4.81 7.34
C ILE A 77 -5.94 -4.98 8.06
N LYS A 78 -6.87 -5.77 7.51
CA LYS A 78 -8.18 -6.00 8.12
C LYS A 78 -8.07 -6.68 9.47
N GLN A 79 -7.19 -7.66 9.60
CA GLN A 79 -6.96 -8.33 10.88
C GLN A 79 -6.43 -7.35 11.92
N TYR A 80 -5.49 -6.48 11.53
CA TYR A 80 -4.99 -5.43 12.41
C TYR A 80 -6.14 -4.53 12.88
N GLU A 81 -6.88 -3.93 11.94
CA GLU A 81 -8.05 -3.08 12.22
C GLU A 81 -9.07 -3.77 13.15
N ASP A 82 -9.46 -5.00 12.84
CA ASP A 82 -10.48 -5.73 13.61
C ASP A 82 -10.03 -6.10 15.03
N LYS A 83 -8.73 -6.34 15.23
CA LYS A 83 -8.18 -6.77 16.51
C LYS A 83 -7.78 -5.59 17.39
N THR A 84 -7.60 -4.40 16.82
CA THR A 84 -7.15 -3.22 17.55
C THR A 84 -8.22 -2.16 17.76
N LYS A 85 -9.32 -2.15 16.99
CA LYS A 85 -10.38 -1.12 17.07
C LYS A 85 -11.00 -0.93 18.46
N ASP A 86 -11.14 -2.02 19.22
CA ASP A 86 -11.76 -1.99 20.55
C ASP A 86 -10.74 -1.79 21.69
N LEU A 87 -9.44 -1.69 21.37
CA LEU A 87 -8.39 -1.48 22.37
C LEU A 87 -8.41 -0.02 22.83
N LYS A 88 -8.39 0.18 24.15
CA LYS A 88 -8.45 1.54 24.72
C LYS A 88 -7.10 2.25 24.68
N GLN A 89 -6.02 1.49 24.65
CA GLN A 89 -4.66 2.00 24.62
C GLN A 89 -3.91 1.38 23.45
N VAL A 90 -3.75 2.19 22.40
CA VAL A 90 -3.01 1.85 21.19
C VAL A 90 -1.83 2.82 21.12
N ASP A 91 -0.61 2.30 21.16
CA ASP A 91 0.59 3.07 20.86
C ASP A 91 0.64 3.43 19.37
N THR A 92 0.35 4.69 19.09
CA THR A 92 0.35 5.25 17.73
C THR A 92 1.74 5.58 17.20
N ILE A 93 2.76 5.68 18.05
CA ILE A 93 4.10 6.16 17.66
C ILE A 93 4.74 5.20 16.65
N ILE A 94 4.59 3.89 16.85
CA ILE A 94 5.09 2.86 15.93
C ILE A 94 3.97 2.33 15.04
N SER A 95 2.72 2.25 15.52
CA SER A 95 1.65 1.69 14.71
C SER A 95 1.27 2.56 13.52
N ASP A 96 1.20 3.88 13.68
CA ASP A 96 0.72 4.75 12.61
C ASP A 96 1.66 4.70 11.40
N PRO A 97 3.00 4.79 11.54
CA PRO A 97 3.92 4.63 10.42
C PRO A 97 3.75 3.30 9.68
N VAL A 98 3.71 2.18 10.41
CA VAL A 98 3.54 0.84 9.81
C VAL A 98 2.20 0.72 9.09
N TYR A 99 1.13 1.16 9.74
CA TYR A 99 -0.22 1.07 9.19
C TYR A 99 -0.38 1.97 7.95
N LYS A 100 0.10 3.22 8.01
CA LYS A 100 0.12 4.12 6.85
C LYS A 100 0.93 3.54 5.69
N SER A 101 2.10 2.94 5.95
CA SER A 101 2.87 2.26 4.90
C SER A 101 2.09 1.07 4.30
N ALA A 102 1.46 0.24 5.14
CA ALA A 102 0.65 -0.88 4.66
C ALA A 102 -0.53 -0.42 3.79
N LYS A 103 -1.26 0.62 4.22
CA LYS A 103 -2.34 1.23 3.45
C LYS A 103 -1.85 1.84 2.14
N THR A 104 -0.70 2.52 2.16
CA THR A 104 -0.06 3.07 0.96
C THR A 104 0.18 1.95 -0.05
N PHE A 105 0.85 0.86 0.36
CA PHE A 105 1.09 -0.28 -0.53
C PHE A 105 -0.19 -0.99 -0.99
N GLN A 106 -1.20 -1.11 -0.13
CA GLN A 106 -2.51 -1.64 -0.52
C GLN A 106 -3.12 -0.82 -1.67
N THR A 107 -3.15 0.51 -1.52
CA THR A 107 -3.68 1.43 -2.54
C THR A 107 -2.85 1.31 -3.82
N THR A 108 -1.52 1.43 -3.73
CA THR A 108 -0.59 1.33 -4.87
C THR A 108 -0.81 0.04 -5.66
N LEU A 109 -0.89 -1.10 -4.98
CA LEU A 109 -1.06 -2.39 -5.64
C LEU A 109 -2.44 -2.55 -6.28
N SER A 110 -3.49 -2.01 -5.65
CA SER A 110 -4.82 -1.99 -6.26
C SER A 110 -4.82 -1.12 -7.51
N SER A 111 -4.21 0.07 -7.46
CA SER A 111 -4.13 1.00 -8.59
C SER A 111 -3.36 0.41 -9.76
N ILE A 112 -2.19 -0.20 -9.51
CA ILE A 112 -1.40 -0.89 -10.54
C ILE A 112 -2.22 -2.02 -11.18
N ARG A 113 -2.92 -2.83 -10.39
CA ARG A 113 -3.74 -3.92 -10.94
C ARG A 113 -4.85 -3.36 -11.82
N ASP A 114 -5.58 -2.35 -11.35
CA ASP A 114 -6.71 -1.79 -12.08
C ASP A 114 -6.24 -1.10 -13.37
N ILE A 115 -5.06 -0.46 -13.37
CA ILE A 115 -4.41 0.08 -14.58
C ILE A 115 -3.99 -1.03 -15.54
N ASN A 116 -3.43 -2.14 -15.06
CA ASN A 116 -3.04 -3.26 -15.91
C ASN A 116 -4.28 -3.90 -16.56
N GLU A 117 -5.37 -4.08 -15.81
CA GLU A 117 -6.67 -4.54 -16.35
C GLU A 117 -7.23 -3.56 -17.39
N PHE A 118 -7.04 -2.25 -17.20
CA PHE A 118 -7.41 -1.24 -18.18
C PHE A 118 -6.57 -1.35 -19.46
N GLU A 119 -5.24 -1.52 -19.35
CA GLU A 119 -4.35 -1.67 -20.50
C GLU A 119 -4.69 -2.90 -21.34
N GLU A 120 -4.99 -4.04 -20.71
CA GLU A 120 -5.38 -5.27 -21.41
C GLU A 120 -6.61 -5.07 -22.32
N ASN A 121 -7.52 -4.16 -21.93
CA ASN A 121 -8.72 -3.84 -22.69
C ASN A 121 -8.55 -2.64 -23.64
N ASN A 122 -7.44 -1.90 -23.54
CA ASN A 122 -7.17 -0.67 -24.29
C ASN A 122 -5.68 -0.61 -24.68
N SER A 123 -5.21 -1.62 -25.42
CA SER A 123 -3.80 -1.75 -25.82
C SER A 123 -3.29 -0.59 -26.69
N ASP A 124 -4.19 0.21 -27.24
CA ASP A 124 -3.91 1.45 -27.95
C ASP A 124 -3.55 2.61 -27.02
N LEU A 125 -3.70 2.46 -25.70
CA LEU A 125 -3.46 3.50 -24.68
C LEU A 125 -2.22 3.22 -23.82
N THR A 126 -1.32 2.31 -24.24
CA THR A 126 -0.12 1.89 -23.49
C THR A 126 0.72 3.07 -22.95
N GLU A 127 1.01 4.09 -23.76
CA GLU A 127 1.83 5.21 -23.27
C GLU A 127 1.14 6.03 -22.18
N THR A 128 -0.20 6.14 -22.22
CA THR A 128 -0.90 6.81 -21.13
C THR A 128 -0.92 5.98 -19.85
N VAL A 129 -1.05 4.66 -19.99
CA VAL A 129 -0.93 3.72 -18.86
C VAL A 129 0.43 3.86 -18.18
N LYS A 130 1.51 3.97 -18.95
CA LYS A 130 2.86 4.20 -18.40
C LYS A 130 2.96 5.51 -17.61
N ILE A 131 2.40 6.60 -18.13
CA ILE A 131 2.37 7.91 -17.42
C ILE A 131 1.60 7.78 -16.09
N SER A 132 0.48 7.08 -16.06
CA SER A 132 -0.27 6.87 -14.81
C SER A 132 0.47 5.97 -13.80
N ASN A 133 1.19 4.96 -14.27
CA ASN A 133 2.05 4.14 -13.41
C ASN A 133 3.19 4.96 -12.79
N ILE A 134 3.79 5.89 -13.55
CA ILE A 134 4.77 6.85 -13.01
C ILE A 134 4.13 7.65 -11.88
N ASP A 135 2.96 8.25 -12.10
CA ASP A 135 2.28 9.07 -11.09
C ASP A 135 2.01 8.30 -9.78
N ILE A 136 1.51 7.07 -9.88
CA ILE A 136 1.28 6.20 -8.71
C ILE A 136 2.57 5.90 -7.95
N VAL A 137 3.65 5.57 -8.67
CA VAL A 137 4.95 5.28 -8.05
C VAL A 137 5.52 6.53 -7.38
N TYR A 138 5.38 7.70 -8.00
CA TYR A 138 5.82 8.98 -7.43
C TYR A 138 5.13 9.24 -6.11
N HIS A 139 3.79 9.18 -6.11
CA HIS A 139 3.00 9.40 -4.90
C HIS A 139 3.32 8.37 -3.81
N THR A 140 3.47 7.10 -4.18
CA THR A 140 3.88 6.04 -3.23
C THR A 140 5.20 6.40 -2.55
N ILE A 141 6.23 6.78 -3.31
CA ILE A 141 7.55 7.13 -2.77
C ILE A 141 7.47 8.39 -1.90
N MET A 142 6.76 9.42 -2.34
CA MET A 142 6.59 10.67 -1.58
C MET A 142 5.89 10.42 -0.24
N THR A 143 4.84 9.60 -0.21
CA THR A 143 4.15 9.22 1.03
C THR A 143 5.07 8.42 1.96
N LEU A 144 5.83 7.45 1.42
CA LEU A 144 6.79 6.68 2.24
C LEU A 144 7.92 7.55 2.80
N ASN A 145 8.39 8.56 2.06
CA ASN A 145 9.36 9.53 2.54
C ASN A 145 8.83 10.34 3.71
N SER A 146 7.61 10.86 3.62
CA SER A 146 6.98 11.56 4.73
C SER A 146 6.84 10.66 5.97
N ILE A 147 6.45 9.39 5.79
CA ILE A 147 6.41 8.40 6.88
C ILE A 147 7.81 8.15 7.46
N ASN A 148 8.85 8.07 6.63
CA ASN A 148 10.23 7.88 7.08
C ASN A 148 10.76 9.08 7.88
N GLU A 149 10.40 10.31 7.50
CA GLU A 149 10.75 11.51 8.27
C GLU A 149 10.15 11.48 9.69
N GLU A 150 8.92 11.00 9.84
CA GLU A 150 8.29 10.78 11.15
C GLU A 150 8.94 9.62 11.91
N TYR A 151 9.08 8.46 11.24
CA TYR A 151 9.56 7.23 11.86
C TYR A 151 11.02 7.35 12.31
N SER A 152 11.89 7.97 11.51
CA SER A 152 13.33 8.11 11.79
C SER A 152 13.62 8.87 13.09
N GLN A 153 12.71 9.75 13.53
CA GLN A 153 12.83 10.51 14.77
C GLN A 153 12.56 9.67 16.03
N VAL A 154 11.91 8.51 15.89
CA VAL A 154 11.59 7.64 17.02
C VAL A 154 12.83 6.88 17.49
N ASP A 155 12.99 6.77 18.81
CA ASP A 155 14.12 6.05 19.43
C ASP A 155 14.23 4.60 18.93
N ALA A 156 15.45 4.19 18.58
CA ALA A 156 15.70 2.86 18.03
C ALA A 156 15.44 1.74 19.05
N GLY A 157 15.71 1.99 20.34
CA GLY A 157 15.39 1.05 21.41
C GLY A 157 13.89 0.81 21.50
N TYR A 158 13.09 1.88 21.40
CA TYR A 158 11.63 1.78 21.41
C TYR A 158 11.08 1.02 20.20
N LYS A 159 11.56 1.31 18.99
CA LYS A 159 11.20 0.56 17.77
C LYS A 159 11.48 -0.94 17.92
N ASN A 160 12.67 -1.28 18.43
CA ASN A 160 13.10 -2.66 18.64
C ASN A 160 12.28 -3.36 19.74
N GLU A 161 11.85 -2.65 20.78
CA GLU A 161 10.96 -3.21 21.79
C GLU A 161 9.59 -3.59 21.21
N VAL A 162 9.03 -2.70 20.37
CA VAL A 162 7.70 -2.89 19.78
C VAL A 162 7.74 -3.95 18.67
N LEU A 163 8.63 -3.83 17.68
CA LEU A 163 8.64 -4.70 16.50
C LEU A 163 9.58 -5.91 16.61
N GLY A 164 10.62 -5.81 17.44
CA GLY A 164 11.80 -6.67 17.34
C GLY A 164 12.84 -6.09 16.39
N GLU A 165 14.12 -6.37 16.65
CA GLU A 165 15.26 -5.75 15.94
C GLU A 165 15.27 -6.05 14.43
N GLU A 166 15.09 -7.32 14.05
CA GLU A 166 15.06 -7.75 12.65
C GLU A 166 13.90 -7.11 11.89
N LEU A 167 12.69 -7.21 12.43
CA LEU A 167 11.49 -6.70 11.76
C LEU A 167 11.46 -5.16 11.69
N ASN A 168 12.01 -4.48 12.70
CA ASN A 168 12.24 -3.03 12.64
C ASN A 168 13.22 -2.67 11.51
N SER A 169 14.34 -3.39 11.38
CA SER A 169 15.30 -3.18 10.31
C SER A 169 14.66 -3.38 8.94
N ASP A 170 13.87 -4.45 8.76
CA ASP A 170 13.18 -4.74 7.50
C ASP A 170 12.13 -3.67 7.17
N PHE A 171 11.36 -3.22 8.16
CA PHE A 171 10.41 -2.13 7.97
C PHE A 171 11.12 -0.81 7.63
N THR A 172 12.22 -0.51 8.32
CA THR A 172 13.06 0.66 8.01
C THR A 172 13.52 0.58 6.56
N ASN A 173 13.98 -0.57 6.08
CA ASN A 173 14.36 -0.74 4.67
C ASN A 173 13.18 -0.47 3.71
N VAL A 174 11.96 -0.90 4.05
CA VAL A 174 10.75 -0.62 3.25
C VAL A 174 10.50 0.87 3.10
N ILE A 175 10.68 1.66 4.16
CA ILE A 175 10.39 3.12 4.12
C ILE A 175 11.62 3.98 3.76
N THR A 176 12.84 3.46 3.93
CA THR A 176 14.10 4.15 3.61
C THR A 176 14.58 3.89 2.19
N GLU A 177 14.14 2.82 1.51
CA GLU A 177 14.34 2.68 0.05
C GLU A 177 13.67 3.83 -0.74
N ALA A 178 12.83 4.64 -0.09
CA ALA A 178 12.24 5.87 -0.61
C ALA A 178 13.15 7.12 -0.47
N ASP A 179 14.22 7.06 0.34
CA ASP A 179 15.19 8.15 0.64
C ASP A 179 16.11 8.48 -0.56
N MET A 180 15.51 8.51 -1.75
CA MET A 180 16.00 9.23 -2.90
C MET A 180 15.81 10.72 -2.64
N ASP A 181 16.76 11.53 -3.12
CA ASP A 181 16.54 12.97 -3.21
C ASP A 181 15.25 13.20 -4.01
N THR A 182 14.26 13.81 -3.36
CA THR A 182 12.93 14.03 -3.95
C THR A 182 13.01 14.90 -5.21
N THR A 183 14.05 15.72 -5.34
CA THR A 183 14.39 16.49 -6.54
C THR A 183 14.88 15.57 -7.64
N GLU A 184 15.84 14.68 -7.36
CA GLU A 184 16.34 13.72 -8.35
C GLU A 184 15.24 12.76 -8.81
N LEU A 185 14.37 12.32 -7.89
CA LEU A 185 13.20 11.52 -8.21
C LEU A 185 12.24 12.30 -9.10
N ALA A 186 11.87 13.54 -8.73
CA ALA A 186 10.97 14.36 -9.52
C ALA A 186 11.54 14.66 -10.91
N GLU A 187 12.84 14.90 -11.03
CA GLU A 187 13.54 15.09 -12.30
C GLU A 187 13.50 13.82 -13.16
N ALA A 188 13.85 12.66 -12.59
CA ALA A 188 13.83 11.39 -13.30
C ALA A 188 12.42 11.02 -13.77
N MET A 189 11.41 11.23 -12.93
CA MET A 189 10.01 10.95 -13.26
C MET A 189 9.46 11.97 -14.27
N GLY A 190 9.90 13.23 -14.19
CA GLY A 190 9.59 14.26 -15.19
C GLY A 190 10.17 13.92 -16.57
N ILE A 191 11.40 13.41 -16.64
CA ILE A 191 12.02 12.95 -17.89
C ILE A 191 11.19 11.80 -18.49
N LEU A 192 10.86 10.78 -17.69
CA LEU A 192 10.07 9.64 -18.16
C LEU A 192 8.66 10.06 -18.62
N ALA A 193 8.02 10.98 -17.91
CA ALA A 193 6.72 11.52 -18.29
C ALA A 193 6.80 12.29 -19.61
N ILE A 194 7.87 13.07 -19.84
CA ILE A 194 8.10 13.75 -21.12
C ILE A 194 8.30 12.74 -22.23
N GLU A 195 9.19 11.76 -22.05
CA GLU A 195 9.47 10.71 -23.05
C GLU A 195 8.18 10.00 -23.49
N TYR A 196 7.35 9.53 -22.55
CA TYR A 196 6.08 8.89 -22.90
C TYR A 196 5.06 9.85 -23.48
N SER A 197 5.08 11.14 -23.09
CA SER A 197 4.18 12.14 -23.67
C SER A 197 4.48 12.43 -25.14
N GLU A 198 5.75 12.32 -25.55
CA GLU A 198 6.18 12.51 -26.94
C GLU A 198 5.79 11.33 -27.84
N GLU A 199 5.53 10.16 -27.26
CA GLU A 199 5.07 8.96 -27.95
C GLU A 199 3.53 8.90 -28.09
N LEU A 200 2.80 9.85 -27.50
CA LEU A 200 1.34 9.91 -27.62
C LEU A 200 0.89 10.28 -29.04
N THR A 201 -0.07 9.52 -29.54
CA THR A 201 -0.81 9.85 -30.77
C THR A 201 -1.75 11.03 -30.55
N ASP A 202 -2.13 11.71 -31.64
CA ASP A 202 -3.13 12.80 -31.60
C ASP A 202 -4.46 12.36 -30.95
N GLU A 203 -4.87 11.10 -31.15
CA GLU A 203 -6.08 10.56 -30.53
C GLU A 203 -5.94 10.44 -29.02
N GLN A 204 -4.80 9.93 -28.52
CA GLN A 204 -4.50 9.85 -27.09
C GLN A 204 -4.34 11.25 -26.45
N LEU A 205 -3.67 12.17 -27.13
CA LEU A 205 -3.52 13.57 -26.68
C LEU A 205 -4.88 14.26 -26.52
N ASN A 206 -5.85 13.96 -27.39
CA ASN A 206 -7.20 14.50 -27.31
C ASN A 206 -8.05 13.85 -26.20
N GLN A 207 -7.68 12.65 -25.74
CA GLN A 207 -8.35 11.98 -24.61
C GLN A 207 -7.81 12.43 -23.24
N LEU A 208 -6.54 12.82 -23.11
CA LEU A 208 -5.96 13.35 -21.86
C LEU A 208 -6.78 14.48 -21.20
N PRO A 209 -7.31 15.48 -21.93
CA PRO A 209 -8.13 16.53 -21.33
C PRO A 209 -9.60 16.10 -21.10
N SER A 210 -10.02 14.91 -21.50
CA SER A 210 -11.37 14.38 -21.27
C SER A 210 -11.60 14.18 -19.78
N LYS A 211 -12.71 14.71 -19.26
CA LYS A 211 -13.11 14.50 -17.87
C LYS A 211 -13.37 13.03 -17.58
N ASP A 212 -14.02 12.30 -18.49
CA ASP A 212 -14.35 10.89 -18.28
C ASP A 212 -13.09 10.02 -18.24
N TYR A 213 -12.08 10.38 -19.03
CA TYR A 213 -10.79 9.69 -19.06
C TYR A 213 -9.96 9.98 -17.80
N ARG A 214 -9.89 11.26 -17.40
CA ARG A 214 -9.27 11.64 -16.12
C ARG A 214 -10.00 11.04 -14.93
N ASP A 215 -11.33 11.04 -14.92
CA ASP A 215 -12.13 10.45 -13.85
C ASP A 215 -11.90 8.92 -13.81
N LEU A 216 -11.67 8.25 -14.94
CA LEU A 216 -11.26 6.85 -14.96
C LEU A 216 -9.86 6.69 -14.34
N LEU A 217 -8.87 7.45 -14.83
CA LEU A 217 -7.49 7.39 -14.33
C LEU A 217 -7.40 7.75 -12.84
N TYR A 218 -8.11 8.77 -12.38
CA TYR A 218 -8.16 9.20 -10.98
C TYR A 218 -9.01 8.29 -10.09
N LYS A 219 -10.06 7.65 -10.64
CA LYS A 219 -10.81 6.62 -9.90
C LYS A 219 -9.92 5.42 -9.57
N TYR A 220 -8.97 5.10 -10.45
CA TYR A 220 -8.04 3.99 -10.27
C TYR A 220 -6.72 4.40 -9.61
N GLY A 221 -6.29 5.65 -9.76
CA GLY A 221 -5.11 6.23 -9.13
C GLY A 221 -5.43 7.08 -7.90
N TYR A 222 -6.31 6.63 -7.00
CA TYR A 222 -6.71 7.40 -5.81
C TYR A 222 -5.46 7.88 -5.02
N THR A 223 -5.16 9.18 -5.09
CA THR A 223 -3.94 9.82 -4.55
C THR A 223 -4.15 10.49 -3.19
N ASP A 224 -5.30 10.32 -2.54
CA ASP A 224 -5.46 10.86 -1.20
C ASP A 224 -4.47 10.13 -0.28
N GLU A 225 -3.60 10.89 0.40
CA GLU A 225 -2.91 10.41 1.59
C GLU A 225 -3.95 9.65 2.44
N PRO A 226 -3.65 8.44 2.93
CA PRO A 226 -4.58 7.76 3.82
C PRO A 226 -4.87 8.68 5.01
N ASP A 227 -6.06 9.29 5.02
CA ASP A 227 -6.55 10.14 6.11
C ASP A 227 -6.87 9.24 7.29
N VAL A 228 -5.83 8.89 8.05
CA VAL A 228 -5.99 8.22 9.33
C VAL A 228 -6.13 9.30 10.40
N SER A 229 -7.17 10.12 10.29
CA SER A 229 -7.55 10.94 11.44
C SER A 229 -7.77 9.99 12.62
N LYS A 230 -7.26 10.39 13.80
CA LYS A 230 -7.39 9.66 15.08
C LYS A 230 -8.82 9.20 15.41
N ASN A 231 -9.81 9.76 14.73
CA ASN A 231 -11.21 9.38 14.82
C ASN A 231 -11.45 7.98 14.24
N GLU A 232 -10.97 7.62 13.06
CA GLU A 232 -11.31 6.32 12.44
C GLU A 232 -10.83 5.11 13.26
N TYR A 233 -9.69 5.26 13.94
CA TYR A 233 -9.10 4.21 14.75
C TYR A 233 -9.83 3.96 16.09
N ASN A 234 -10.54 4.97 16.61
CA ASN A 234 -11.21 4.94 17.92
C ASN A 234 -12.74 5.12 17.84
N SER A 235 -13.31 5.28 16.64
CA SER A 235 -14.74 5.60 16.45
C SER A 235 -15.59 4.48 15.84
N MET A 236 -15.12 3.23 15.85
CA MET A 236 -15.99 2.07 15.59
C MET A 236 -16.23 1.30 16.88
#